data_AF-A0A317YL80-F1
#
_entry.id   AF-A0A317YL80-F1
#
_cell.length_a   1.000
_cell.length_b   1.000
_cell.length_c   1.000
_cell.angle_alpha   90.00
_cell.angle_beta   90.00
_cell.angle_gamma   90.00
#
_symmetry.space_group_name_H-M   'P 1'
#
loop_
_entity.id
_entity.type
_entity.pdbx_description
1 polymer ?
#
loop_
_entity_poly.entity_id
_entity_poly.type
_entity_poly.pdbx_seq_one_letter_code
_entity_poly.pdbx_strand_id
1 'polypeptide(L)' 'YQGYPDEMGTSMYYDIVHQQPLEVEAIQGFIYRRAREHNLDTPYLDTIYSFLRAYQQNM' A
#
# COMPACT_ATOMS: atom_id res chain seq x y z
N TYR A 1 -17.69 13.02 -15.19
CA TYR A 1 -17.09 12.36 -14.02
C TYR A 1 -16.92 13.45 -12.96
N GLN A 2 -17.72 13.44 -11.89
CA GLN A 2 -17.42 14.27 -10.73
C GLN A 2 -16.33 13.52 -9.96
N GLY A 3 -15.11 14.03 -9.98
CA GLY A 3 -13.99 13.44 -9.26
C GLY A 3 -14.22 13.46 -7.74
N TYR A 4 -13.31 12.83 -7.00
CA TYR A 4 -13.28 12.97 -5.55
C TYR A 4 -12.88 14.39 -5.16
N PRO A 5 -13.43 14.94 -4.07
CA PRO A 5 -13.07 16.28 -3.61
C PRO A 5 -11.65 16.29 -3.03
N ASP A 6 -10.98 17.44 -3.09
CA ASP A 6 -9.56 17.58 -2.74
C ASP A 6 -9.25 17.14 -1.30
N GLU A 7 -10.22 17.26 -0.39
CA GLU A 7 -10.12 16.88 1.02
C GLU A 7 -10.28 15.38 1.30
N MET A 8 -10.60 14.57 0.29
CA MET A 8 -10.90 13.15 0.51
C MET A 8 -9.65 12.33 0.79
N GLY A 9 -9.55 11.80 2.01
CA GLY A 9 -8.58 10.77 2.38
C GLY A 9 -8.99 9.36 1.90
N THR A 10 -8.04 8.43 1.95
CA THR A 10 -8.28 6.99 1.75
C THR A 10 -8.25 6.25 3.07
N SER A 11 -8.77 5.02 3.12
CA SER A 11 -8.70 4.19 4.35
C SER A 11 -7.27 4.07 4.87
N MET A 12 -6.32 3.68 4.00
CA MET A 12 -4.91 3.52 4.37
C MET A 12 -4.23 4.85 4.77
N TYR A 13 -4.69 6.00 4.23
CA TYR A 13 -4.26 7.30 4.74
C TYR A 13 -4.67 7.48 6.20
N TYR A 14 -5.95 7.23 6.52
CA TYR A 14 -6.46 7.34 7.88
C TYR A 14 -5.78 6.35 8.84
N ASP A 15 -5.48 5.12 8.40
CA ASP A 15 -4.79 4.15 9.23
C ASP A 15 -3.37 4.63 9.59
N ILE A 16 -2.61 5.13 8.62
CA ILE A 16 -1.25 5.65 8.85
C ILE A 16 -1.25 6.83 9.82
N VAL A 17 -2.13 7.83 9.61
CA VAL A 17 -2.13 9.04 10.45
C VAL A 17 -2.58 8.76 11.89
N HIS A 18 -3.38 7.71 12.11
CA HIS A 18 -3.84 7.30 13.44
C HIS A 18 -3.01 6.16 14.05
N GLN A 19 -1.85 5.83 13.48
CA GLN A 19 -0.98 4.77 13.97
C GLN A 19 -1.70 3.43 14.11
N GLN A 20 -2.56 3.10 13.14
CA GLN A 20 -3.29 1.84 13.07
C GLN A 20 -2.64 0.88 12.05
N PRO A 21 -2.78 -0.45 12.25
CA PRO A 21 -2.31 -1.43 11.30
C PRO A 21 -2.93 -1.22 9.91
N LEU A 22 -2.14 -1.41 8.86
CA LEU A 22 -2.56 -1.23 7.48
C LEU A 22 -3.08 -2.53 6.86
N GLU A 23 -3.95 -2.40 5.86
CA GLU A 23 -4.35 -3.50 4.97
C GLU A 23 -3.27 -3.87 3.91
N VAL A 24 -2.00 -3.53 4.17
CA VAL A 24 -0.90 -3.61 3.20
C VAL A 24 -0.66 -5.03 2.66
N GLU A 25 -0.82 -6.05 3.49
CA GLU A 25 -0.57 -7.44 3.08
C GLU A 25 -1.66 -8.01 2.17
N ALA A 26 -2.89 -7.55 2.36
CA ALA A 26 -4.04 -7.96 1.56
C ALA A 26 -4.06 -7.25 0.20
N ILE A 27 -3.64 -5.99 0.14
CA ILE A 27 -3.67 -5.17 -1.07
C ILE A 27 -2.33 -5.21 -1.80
N GLN A 28 -1.34 -4.42 -1.39
CA GLN A 28 -0.07 -4.28 -2.12
C GLN A 28 0.78 -5.56 -2.03
N GLY A 29 0.79 -6.21 -0.88
CA GLY A 29 1.55 -7.45 -0.67
C GLY A 29 1.06 -8.60 -1.55
N PHE A 30 -0.25 -8.70 -1.80
CA PHE A 30 -0.79 -9.68 -2.74
C PHE A 30 -0.26 -9.43 -4.16
N ILE A 31 -0.35 -8.18 -4.65
CA ILE A 31 0.12 -7.82 -5.99
C ILE A 31 1.63 -8.04 -6.10
N TYR A 32 2.39 -7.64 -5.09
CA TYR A 32 3.85 -7.86 -5.03
C TYR A 32 4.19 -9.34 -5.16
N ARG A 33 3.56 -10.21 -4.37
CA ARG A 33 3.80 -11.67 -4.44
C ARG A 33 3.47 -12.23 -5.82
N ARG A 34 2.35 -11.84 -6.43
CA ARG A 34 1.99 -12.25 -7.80
C ARG A 34 2.98 -11.74 -8.84
N ALA A 35 3.46 -10.50 -8.72
CA ALA A 35 4.48 -9.96 -9.61
C ALA A 35 5.80 -10.77 -9.53
N ARG A 36 6.19 -11.21 -8.33
CA ARG A 36 7.36 -12.08 -8.13
C ARG A 36 7.18 -13.48 -8.70
N GLU A 37 6.00 -14.08 -8.54
CA GLU A 37 5.67 -15.40 -9.14
C GLU A 37 5.74 -15.39 -10.68
N HIS A 38 5.48 -14.26 -11.31
CA HIS A 38 5.51 -14.09 -12.76
C HIS A 38 6.79 -13.43 -13.29
N ASN A 39 7.81 -13.25 -12.44
CA ASN A 39 9.09 -12.64 -12.81
C ASN A 39 8.96 -11.25 -13.47
N LEU A 40 7.99 -10.44 -13.01
CA LEU A 40 7.74 -9.11 -13.55
C LEU A 40 8.64 -8.05 -12.90
N ASP A 41 9.12 -7.12 -13.71
CA ASP A 41 9.77 -5.90 -13.25
C ASP A 41 8.71 -4.85 -12.88
N THR A 42 8.62 -4.52 -11.59
CA THR A 42 7.59 -3.62 -11.05
C THR A 42 8.18 -2.61 -10.06
N PRO A 43 9.14 -1.77 -10.48
CA PRO A 43 9.94 -0.96 -9.55
C PRO A 43 9.10 0.00 -8.68
N TYR A 44 8.00 0.53 -9.23
CA TYR A 44 7.08 1.37 -8.47
C TYR A 44 6.33 0.60 -7.38
N LEU A 45 5.80 -0.58 -7.70
CA LEU A 45 5.12 -1.45 -6.73
C LEU A 45 6.10 -1.90 -5.65
N ASP A 46 7.32 -2.28 -6.04
CA ASP A 46 8.36 -2.76 -5.14
C ASP A 46 8.75 -1.69 -4.12
N THR A 47 8.92 -0.46 -4.59
CA THR A 47 9.26 0.69 -3.75
C THR A 47 8.14 0.99 -2.76
N ILE A 48 6.89 1.09 -3.22
CA ILE A 48 5.74 1.41 -2.37
C ILE A 48 5.48 0.31 -1.35
N TYR A 49 5.49 -0.97 -1.77
CA TYR A 49 5.29 -2.08 -0.85
C TYR A 49 6.40 -2.13 0.21
N SER A 50 7.65 -1.83 -0.14
CA SER A 50 8.76 -1.81 0.82
C SER A 50 8.54 -0.79 1.95
N PHE A 51 8.10 0.44 1.63
CA PHE A 51 7.82 1.45 2.65
C PHE A 51 6.61 1.09 3.52
N LEU A 52 5.50 0.68 2.90
CA LEU A 52 4.28 0.32 3.64
C LEU A 52 4.50 -0.92 4.52
N ARG A 53 5.27 -1.90 4.03
CA ARG A 53 5.67 -3.07 4.81
C ARG A 53 6.55 -2.69 5.99
N ALA A 54 7.52 -1.79 5.79
CA ALA A 54 8.40 -1.33 6.87
C ALA A 54 7.59 -0.62 7.97
N TYR A 55 6.63 0.23 7.61
CA TYR A 55 5.70 0.82 8.58
C TYR A 55 4.95 -0.26 9.38
N GLN A 56 4.36 -1.24 8.69
CA GLN A 56 3.61 -2.33 9.32
C GLN A 56 4.45 -3.21 10.26
N GLN A 57 5.76 -3.34 10.04
CA GLN A 57 6.66 -4.12 10.91
C GLN A 57 7.20 -3.33 12.10
N ASN A 58 7.16 -2.00 12.02
CA ASN A 58 7.69 -1.10 13.05
C ASN A 58 6.60 -0.52 13.97
N MET A 59 5.33 -0.88 13.74
CA MET A 59 4.24 -0.70 14.70
C MET A 59 4.31 -1.75 15.81
#